data_AF-A0A0G4B312-F1
#
_entry.id   AF-A0A0G4B312-F1
#
_cell.length_a   1.000
_cell.length_b   1.000
_cell.length_c   1.000
_cell.angle_alpha   90.00
_cell.angle_beta   90.00
_cell.angle_gamma   90.00
#
_symmetry.space_group_name_H-M   'P 1'
#
loop_
_entity.id
_entity.type
_entity.pdbx_description
1 polymer ?
#
loop_
_entity_poly.entity_id
_entity_poly.type
_entity_poly.pdbx_seq_one_letter_code
_entity_poly.pdbx_strand_id
1 'polypeptide(L)'
;MLSHSNPLGYRNLLTWQQANDIFELTEKFVVSFPSKHPKTGQYLTDLKDQMIRSARSVVRNIEEGYLRTSTKEYISFLGFSAGSLEELIGDFKYCQKGEIGDPKGCAKGIQMGVGEAKMLQKQIKSLEEKGYREKTVSGNDMARKELKNRAKIEKDFDEYLKDILDKSDNKNK
;
A
#
# COMPACT_ATOMS: atom_id res chain seq x y z
N MET A 1 11.07 -22.04 1.74
CA MET A 1 9.62 -22.13 1.99
C MET A 1 9.30 -21.32 3.24
N LEU A 2 8.29 -20.47 3.20
CA LEU A 2 7.73 -19.91 4.43
C LEU A 2 6.96 -21.05 5.13
N SER A 3 7.63 -21.79 6.00
CA SER A 3 6.96 -22.69 6.94
C SER A 3 6.33 -21.80 8.01
N HIS A 4 5.06 -21.46 7.85
CA HIS A 4 4.33 -20.77 8.89
C HIS A 4 4.07 -21.77 10.01
N SER A 5 4.95 -21.77 11.02
CA SER A 5 4.78 -22.58 12.24
C SER A 5 3.45 -22.30 12.94
N ASN A 6 2.84 -21.15 12.67
CA ASN A 6 1.48 -20.79 13.05
C ASN A 6 0.68 -20.28 11.83
N PRO A 7 -0.39 -20.99 11.38
CA PRO A 7 -1.24 -20.55 10.28
C PRO A 7 -2.02 -19.26 10.58
N LEU A 8 -2.15 -18.87 11.85
CA LEU A 8 -2.75 -17.61 12.28
C LEU A 8 -1.71 -16.52 12.58
N GLY A 9 -0.44 -16.73 12.25
CA GLY A 9 0.62 -15.79 12.56
C GLY A 9 0.50 -14.43 11.86
N TYR A 10 -0.33 -14.33 10.80
CA TYR A 10 -0.68 -13.05 10.18
C TYR A 10 -1.29 -12.06 11.17
N ARG A 11 -1.93 -12.52 12.25
CA ARG A 11 -2.53 -11.66 13.27
C ARG A 11 -1.51 -10.82 14.04
N ASN A 12 -0.25 -11.23 14.01
CA ASN A 12 0.85 -10.49 14.62
C ASN A 12 1.46 -9.44 13.68
N LEU A 13 1.02 -9.37 12.42
CA LEU A 13 1.49 -8.35 11.48
C LEU A 13 0.81 -7.01 11.78
N LEU A 14 1.60 -5.95 11.94
CA LEU A 14 1.07 -4.60 12.14
C LEU A 14 0.19 -4.15 10.96
N THR A 15 0.54 -4.55 9.73
CA THR A 15 -0.25 -4.28 8.53
C THR A 15 -1.62 -4.98 8.57
N TRP A 16 -1.68 -6.22 9.07
CA TRP A 16 -2.97 -6.91 9.25
C TRP A 16 -3.81 -6.24 10.35
N GLN A 17 -3.21 -5.86 11.48
CA GLN A 17 -3.93 -5.21 12.58
C GLN A 17 -4.52 -3.88 12.12
N GLN A 18 -3.72 -3.04 11.47
CA GLN A 18 -4.18 -1.75 10.97
C GLN A 18 -5.20 -1.89 9.83
N ALA A 19 -5.06 -2.90 8.95
CA ALA A 19 -6.08 -3.21 7.95
C ALA A 19 -7.44 -3.58 8.59
N ASN A 20 -7.44 -4.33 9.70
CA ASN A 20 -8.67 -4.63 10.44
C ASN A 20 -9.27 -3.38 11.08
N ASP A 21 -8.45 -2.52 11.69
CA ASP A 21 -8.92 -1.25 12.26
C ASP A 21 -9.55 -0.35 11.19
N ILE A 22 -8.95 -0.31 9.99
CA ILE A 22 -9.51 0.40 8.83
C ILE A 22 -10.83 -0.22 8.40
N PHE A 23 -10.94 -1.55 8.40
CA PHE A 23 -12.16 -2.24 8.03
C PHE A 23 -13.30 -1.91 9.00
N GLU A 24 -13.08 -2.02 10.31
CA GLU A 24 -14.07 -1.65 11.32
C GLU A 24 -14.47 -0.17 11.25
N LEU A 25 -13.50 0.72 11.01
CA LEU A 25 -13.77 2.14 10.81
C LEU A 25 -14.66 2.36 9.59
N THR A 26 -14.41 1.64 8.51
CA THR A 26 -15.18 1.74 7.26
C THR A 26 -16.62 1.29 7.48
N GLU A 27 -16.84 0.17 8.17
CA GLU A 27 -18.19 -0.31 8.53
C GLU A 27 -18.95 0.72 9.37
N LYS A 28 -18.28 1.32 10.37
CA LYS A 28 -18.87 2.39 11.19
C LYS A 28 -19.16 3.65 10.36
N PHE A 29 -18.27 4.00 9.43
CA PHE A 29 -18.40 5.19 8.59
C PHE A 29 -19.60 5.09 7.64
N VAL A 30 -19.78 3.97 6.94
CA VAL A 30 -20.88 3.83 5.96
C VAL A 30 -22.28 3.82 6.59
N VAL A 31 -22.39 3.50 7.89
CA VAL A 31 -23.62 3.66 8.68
C VAL A 31 -24.03 5.14 8.80
N SER A 32 -23.05 6.06 8.83
CA SER A 32 -23.33 7.51 8.92
C SER A 32 -23.82 8.14 7.62
N PHE A 33 -23.87 7.40 6.52
CA PHE A 33 -24.25 7.95 5.22
C PHE A 33 -25.73 8.33 5.17
N PRO A 34 -26.08 9.46 4.55
CA PRO A 34 -27.47 9.74 4.20
C PRO A 34 -27.99 8.72 3.18
N SER A 35 -29.31 8.66 2.98
CA SER A 35 -29.91 7.78 1.97
C SER A 35 -29.51 8.17 0.54
N LYS A 36 -29.28 9.47 0.31
CA LYS A 36 -28.93 10.04 -0.99
C LYS A 36 -27.74 10.99 -0.88
N HIS A 37 -26.95 11.07 -1.95
CA HIS A 37 -25.82 11.98 -2.08
C HIS A 37 -26.30 13.44 -1.92
N PRO A 38 -25.68 14.25 -1.03
CA PRO A 38 -26.12 15.63 -0.76
C PRO A 38 -26.15 16.53 -2.00
N LYS A 39 -25.15 16.40 -2.88
CA LYS A 39 -25.00 17.21 -4.09
C LYS A 39 -25.71 16.67 -5.35
N THR A 40 -25.85 15.35 -5.52
CA THR A 40 -26.38 14.76 -6.77
C THR A 40 -27.75 14.10 -6.61
N GLY A 41 -28.20 13.83 -5.38
CA GLY A 41 -29.47 13.14 -5.10
C GLY A 41 -29.49 11.63 -5.43
N GLN A 42 -28.36 11.06 -5.88
CA GLN A 42 -28.23 9.62 -6.16
C GLN A 42 -28.25 8.79 -4.88
N TYR A 43 -28.78 7.57 -4.94
CA TYR A 43 -28.68 6.63 -3.80
C TYR A 43 -27.23 6.20 -3.58
N LEU A 44 -26.85 6.03 -2.31
CA LEU A 44 -25.47 5.74 -1.91
C LEU A 44 -25.21 4.26 -1.59
N THR A 45 -26.19 3.37 -1.83
CA THR A 45 -26.09 1.94 -1.50
C THR A 45 -24.85 1.30 -2.11
N ASP A 46 -24.61 1.55 -3.39
CA ASP A 46 -23.51 0.93 -4.14
C ASP A 46 -22.15 1.40 -3.62
N LEU A 47 -22.05 2.68 -3.22
CA LEU A 47 -20.84 3.22 -2.61
C LEU A 47 -20.57 2.60 -1.24
N LYS A 48 -21.59 2.42 -0.40
CA LYS A 48 -21.43 1.74 0.91
C LYS A 48 -20.87 0.33 0.71
N ASP A 49 -21.47 -0.43 -0.20
CA ASP A 49 -21.07 -1.80 -0.47
C ASP A 49 -19.65 -1.87 -1.05
N GLN A 50 -19.30 -0.96 -1.96
CA GLN A 50 -17.96 -0.90 -2.53
C GLN A 50 -16.90 -0.61 -1.47
N MET A 51 -17.13 0.37 -0.58
CA MET A 51 -16.20 0.69 0.49
C MET A 51 -15.98 -0.49 1.45
N ILE A 52 -17.06 -1.16 1.89
CA ILE A 52 -16.97 -2.35 2.74
C ILE A 52 -16.16 -3.45 2.03
N ARG A 53 -16.42 -3.69 0.75
CA ARG A 53 -15.73 -4.71 -0.05
C ARG A 53 -14.25 -4.41 -0.21
N SER A 54 -13.88 -3.18 -0.55
CA SER A 54 -12.48 -2.77 -0.69
C SER A 54 -11.73 -2.90 0.64
N ALA A 55 -12.31 -2.42 1.75
CA ALA A 55 -11.71 -2.56 3.08
C ALA A 55 -11.52 -4.03 3.51
N ARG A 56 -12.55 -4.87 3.34
CA ARG A 56 -12.47 -6.31 3.60
C ARG A 56 -11.41 -6.99 2.73
N SER A 57 -11.29 -6.59 1.46
CA SER A 57 -10.30 -7.14 0.52
C SER A 57 -8.87 -6.91 0.99
N VAL A 58 -8.55 -5.75 1.58
CA VAL A 58 -7.22 -5.49 2.16
C VAL A 58 -6.87 -6.55 3.21
N VAL A 59 -7.77 -6.83 4.16
CA VAL A 59 -7.55 -7.84 5.20
C VAL A 59 -7.38 -9.23 4.59
N ARG A 60 -8.29 -9.63 3.70
CA ARG A 60 -8.30 -10.99 3.13
C ARG A 60 -7.09 -11.28 2.27
N ASN A 61 -6.61 -10.31 1.50
CA ASN A 61 -5.40 -10.47 0.72
C ASN A 61 -4.16 -10.65 1.61
N ILE A 62 -4.07 -9.96 2.75
CA ILE A 62 -2.96 -10.17 3.70
C ILE A 62 -3.01 -11.58 4.30
N GLU A 63 -4.18 -12.04 4.73
CA GLU A 63 -4.39 -13.39 5.28
C GLU A 63 -4.05 -14.49 4.27
N GLU A 64 -4.60 -14.37 3.06
CA GLU A 64 -4.40 -15.35 2.00
C GLU A 64 -2.95 -15.36 1.51
N GLY A 65 -2.36 -14.17 1.37
CA GLY A 65 -0.96 -14.01 1.02
C GLY A 65 -0.02 -14.63 2.05
N TYR A 66 -0.29 -14.42 3.34
CA TYR A 66 0.48 -15.02 4.42
C TYR A 66 0.45 -16.54 4.36
N LEU A 67 -0.61 -17.17 3.85
CA LEU A 67 -0.68 -18.63 3.74
C LEU A 67 0.00 -19.18 2.47
N ARG A 68 0.57 -18.33 1.62
CA ARG A 68 1.23 -18.78 0.38
C ARG A 68 2.55 -19.48 0.64
N THR A 69 2.91 -20.38 -0.29
CA THR A 69 4.09 -21.24 -0.17
C THR A 69 5.39 -20.48 -0.44
N SER A 70 5.31 -19.44 -1.27
CA SER A 70 6.46 -18.65 -1.69
C SER A 70 6.33 -17.18 -1.28
N THR A 71 7.47 -16.57 -0.96
CA THR A 71 7.56 -15.13 -0.67
C THR A 71 7.10 -14.29 -1.87
N LYS A 72 7.33 -14.77 -3.10
CA LYS A 72 6.89 -14.07 -4.32
C LYS A 72 5.38 -13.98 -4.41
N GLU A 73 4.67 -15.09 -4.17
CA GLU A 73 3.21 -15.06 -4.11
C GLU A 73 2.73 -14.16 -2.97
N TYR A 74 3.34 -14.24 -1.79
CA TYR A 74 2.97 -13.38 -0.68
C TYR A 74 3.09 -11.89 -1.05
N ILE A 75 4.20 -11.49 -1.70
CA ILE A 75 4.38 -10.12 -2.21
C ILE A 75 3.27 -9.72 -3.19
N SER A 76 2.86 -10.60 -4.11
CA SER A 76 1.74 -10.32 -5.03
C SER A 76 0.43 -10.04 -4.28
N PHE A 77 0.13 -10.84 -3.24
CA PHE A 77 -1.06 -10.64 -2.40
C PHE A 77 -1.01 -9.34 -1.59
N LEU A 78 0.15 -8.97 -1.07
CA LEU A 78 0.34 -7.64 -0.46
C LEU A 78 0.13 -6.51 -1.50
N GLY A 79 0.50 -6.75 -2.77
CA GLY A 79 0.18 -5.87 -3.89
C GLY A 79 -1.32 -5.69 -4.13
N PHE A 80 -2.10 -6.78 -4.10
CA PHE A 80 -3.56 -6.71 -4.19
C PHE A 80 -4.19 -5.99 -3.00
N SER A 81 -3.62 -6.18 -1.81
CA SER A 81 -4.00 -5.43 -0.60
C SER A 81 -3.79 -3.92 -0.80
N ALA A 82 -2.64 -3.53 -1.34
CA ALA A 82 -2.32 -2.13 -1.62
C ALA A 82 -3.25 -1.52 -2.68
N GLY A 83 -3.61 -2.26 -3.73
CA GLY A 83 -4.59 -1.81 -4.73
C GLY A 83 -5.98 -1.59 -4.13
N SER A 84 -6.48 -2.55 -3.35
CA SER A 84 -7.79 -2.43 -2.69
C SER A 84 -7.83 -1.26 -1.70
N LEU A 85 -6.71 -0.98 -1.03
CA LEU A 85 -6.58 0.15 -0.10
C LEU A 85 -6.59 1.50 -0.82
N GLU A 86 -5.98 1.57 -2.01
CA GLU A 86 -5.97 2.79 -2.83
C GLU A 86 -7.37 3.18 -3.31
N GLU A 87 -8.15 2.19 -3.76
CA GLU A 87 -9.58 2.36 -4.07
C GLU A 87 -10.35 2.92 -2.87
N LEU A 88 -10.19 2.30 -1.69
CA LEU A 88 -10.86 2.73 -0.47
C LEU A 88 -10.49 4.17 -0.07
N ILE A 89 -9.21 4.54 -0.18
CA ILE A 89 -8.76 5.93 0.07
C ILE A 89 -9.42 6.88 -0.94
N GLY A 90 -9.56 6.46 -2.19
CA GLY A 90 -10.30 7.17 -3.22
C GLY A 90 -11.76 7.43 -2.82
N ASP A 91 -12.46 6.40 -2.35
CA ASP A 91 -13.84 6.49 -1.90
C ASP A 91 -14.01 7.40 -0.68
N PHE A 92 -13.09 7.33 0.31
CA PHE A 92 -13.09 8.28 1.42
C PHE A 92 -12.90 9.73 0.93
N LYS A 93 -11.98 9.98 0.00
CA LYS A 93 -11.78 11.32 -0.58
C LYS A 93 -12.99 11.79 -1.38
N TYR A 94 -13.67 10.88 -2.08
CA TYR A 94 -14.93 11.17 -2.75
C TYR A 94 -15.99 11.60 -1.73
N CYS A 95 -16.16 10.84 -0.64
CA CYS A 95 -17.07 11.19 0.45
C CYS A 95 -16.74 12.54 1.08
N GLN A 96 -15.45 12.83 1.30
CA GLN A 96 -15.00 14.12 1.84
C GLN A 96 -15.45 15.29 0.95
N LYS A 97 -15.25 15.19 -0.36
CA LYS A 97 -15.67 16.22 -1.32
C LYS A 97 -17.19 16.33 -1.46
N GLY A 98 -17.89 15.20 -1.34
CA GLY A 98 -19.33 15.09 -1.42
C GLY A 98 -20.06 15.47 -0.13
N GLU A 99 -19.34 15.72 0.96
CA GLU A 99 -19.88 15.91 2.32
C GLU A 99 -20.76 14.72 2.74
N ILE A 100 -20.31 13.51 2.42
CA ILE A 100 -21.01 12.25 2.68
C ILE A 100 -20.50 11.65 3.99
N GLY A 101 -21.43 11.38 4.91
CA GLY A 101 -21.13 10.73 6.20
C GLY A 101 -20.44 11.64 7.21
N ASP A 102 -20.00 11.05 8.32
CA ASP A 102 -19.31 11.76 9.39
C ASP A 102 -17.93 12.30 8.93
N PRO A 103 -17.70 13.63 8.97
CA PRO A 103 -16.44 14.21 8.53
C PRO A 103 -15.22 13.72 9.31
N LYS A 104 -15.38 13.40 10.61
CA LYS A 104 -14.27 12.90 11.45
C LYS A 104 -13.88 11.48 11.05
N GLY A 105 -14.84 10.59 10.89
CA GLY A 105 -14.65 9.23 10.38
C GLY A 105 -13.99 9.24 9.00
N CYS A 106 -14.44 10.12 8.11
CA CYS A 106 -13.87 10.29 6.78
C CYS A 106 -12.38 10.70 6.82
N ALA A 107 -12.06 11.76 7.56
CA ALA A 107 -10.68 12.24 7.69
C ALA A 107 -9.76 11.18 8.31
N LYS A 108 -10.25 10.47 9.33
CA LYS A 108 -9.52 9.36 9.97
C LYS A 108 -9.28 8.21 9.01
N GLY A 109 -10.26 7.85 8.18
CA GLY A 109 -10.13 6.80 7.15
C GLY A 109 -9.03 7.11 6.14
N ILE A 110 -8.97 8.35 5.65
CA ILE A 110 -7.91 8.80 4.74
C ILE A 110 -6.54 8.71 5.42
N GLN A 111 -6.43 9.22 6.66
CA GLN A 111 -5.16 9.21 7.39
C GLN A 111 -4.66 7.79 7.65
N MET A 112 -5.52 6.90 8.15
CA MET A 112 -5.17 5.51 8.41
C MET A 112 -4.82 4.76 7.13
N GLY A 113 -5.55 4.98 6.05
CA GLY A 113 -5.27 4.38 4.75
C GLY A 113 -3.93 4.80 4.17
N VAL A 114 -3.58 6.09 4.24
CA VAL A 114 -2.26 6.58 3.80
C VAL A 114 -1.13 6.01 4.66
N GLY A 115 -1.37 5.87 5.98
CA GLY A 115 -0.43 5.20 6.88
C GLY A 115 -0.20 3.75 6.48
N GLU A 116 -1.27 3.00 6.26
CA GLU A 116 -1.20 1.58 5.91
C GLU A 116 -0.59 1.36 4.53
N ALA A 117 -0.87 2.22 3.54
CA ALA A 117 -0.23 2.16 2.24
C ALA A 117 1.30 2.24 2.35
N LYS A 118 1.83 3.10 3.25
CA LYS A 118 3.28 3.17 3.51
C LYS A 118 3.79 1.92 4.21
N MET A 119 3.01 1.34 5.12
CA MET A 119 3.40 0.13 5.85
C MET A 119 3.47 -1.09 4.92
N LEU A 120 2.46 -1.29 4.06
CA LEU A 120 2.45 -2.34 3.04
C LEU A 120 3.64 -2.23 2.09
N GLN A 121 3.93 -1.02 1.59
CA GLN A 121 5.08 -0.81 0.70
C GLN A 121 6.42 -1.13 1.39
N LYS A 122 6.58 -0.75 2.66
CA LYS A 122 7.76 -1.10 3.44
C LYS A 122 7.88 -2.60 3.68
N GLN A 123 6.75 -3.28 3.95
CA GLN A 123 6.72 -4.72 4.15
C GLN A 123 7.12 -5.46 2.86
N ILE A 124 6.53 -5.09 1.71
CA ILE A 124 6.86 -5.63 0.39
C ILE A 124 8.35 -5.47 0.11
N LYS A 125 8.87 -4.24 0.24
CA LYS A 125 10.30 -3.95 -0.01
C LYS A 125 11.22 -4.79 0.89
N SER A 126 10.88 -4.93 2.17
CA SER A 126 11.66 -5.74 3.11
C SER A 126 11.70 -7.23 2.71
N LEU A 127 10.56 -7.78 2.27
CA LEU A 127 10.45 -9.15 1.77
C LEU A 127 11.23 -9.36 0.48
N GLU A 128 11.15 -8.43 -0.46
CA GLU A 128 11.94 -8.45 -1.69
C GLU A 128 13.43 -8.47 -1.38
N GLU A 129 13.91 -7.51 -0.57
CA GLU A 129 15.31 -7.41 -0.17
C GLU A 129 15.81 -8.67 0.52
N LYS A 130 14.99 -9.28 1.41
CA LYS A 130 15.28 -10.57 2.03
C LYS A 130 15.44 -11.66 0.97
N GLY A 131 14.54 -11.72 -0.01
CA GLY A 131 14.61 -12.68 -1.11
C GLY A 131 15.91 -12.58 -1.91
N TYR A 132 16.38 -11.36 -2.20
CA TYR A 132 17.68 -11.15 -2.85
C TYR A 132 18.87 -11.53 -1.95
N ARG A 133 18.85 -11.16 -0.66
CA ARG A 133 19.93 -11.50 0.29
C ARG A 133 20.09 -13.01 0.47
N GLU A 134 18.97 -13.73 0.55
CA GLU A 134 18.94 -15.19 0.74
C GLU A 134 19.04 -15.96 -0.59
N LYS A 135 19.16 -15.26 -1.73
CA LYS A 135 19.23 -15.84 -3.08
C LYS A 135 18.06 -16.79 -3.39
N THR A 136 16.86 -16.46 -2.91
CA THR A 136 15.64 -17.26 -3.12
C THR A 136 14.81 -16.80 -4.31
N VAL A 137 15.16 -15.65 -4.90
CA VAL A 137 14.56 -15.14 -6.14
C VAL A 137 15.20 -15.78 -7.38
N SER A 138 14.54 -15.67 -8.54
CA SER A 138 15.05 -16.26 -9.78
C SER A 138 16.36 -15.61 -10.24
N GLY A 139 17.21 -16.35 -10.98
CA GLY A 139 18.44 -15.80 -11.55
C GLY A 139 18.19 -14.59 -12.47
N ASN A 140 17.08 -14.60 -13.21
CA ASN A 140 16.66 -13.47 -14.03
C ASN A 140 16.32 -12.23 -13.17
N ASP A 141 15.69 -12.42 -12.01
CA ASP A 141 15.36 -11.30 -11.11
C ASP A 141 16.62 -10.75 -10.42
N MET A 142 17.58 -11.63 -10.06
CA MET A 142 18.91 -11.21 -9.58
C MET A 142 19.62 -10.34 -10.61
N ALA A 143 19.73 -10.82 -11.85
CA ALA A 143 20.38 -10.09 -12.95
C ALA A 143 19.70 -8.73 -13.20
N ARG A 144 18.35 -8.69 -13.22
CA ARG A 144 17.60 -7.44 -13.33
C ARG A 144 17.92 -6.45 -12.21
N LYS A 145 18.04 -6.93 -10.96
CA LYS A 145 18.40 -6.07 -9.83
C LYS A 145 19.82 -5.52 -9.96
N GLU A 146 20.77 -6.34 -10.38
CA GLU A 146 22.15 -5.90 -10.63
C GLU A 146 22.21 -4.84 -11.73
N LEU A 147 21.48 -5.03 -12.83
CA LEU A 147 21.37 -4.02 -13.90
C LEU A 147 20.78 -2.70 -13.39
N LYS A 148 19.70 -2.76 -12.60
CA LYS A 148 19.12 -1.55 -11.98
C LYS A 148 20.09 -0.86 -11.03
N ASN A 149 20.84 -1.62 -10.23
CA ASN A 149 21.84 -1.06 -9.32
C ASN A 149 22.99 -0.37 -10.09
N ARG A 150 23.47 -0.98 -11.17
CA ARG A 150 24.50 -0.38 -12.04
C ARG A 150 24.01 0.93 -12.66
N ALA A 151 22.82 0.93 -13.25
CA ALA A 151 22.22 2.13 -13.83
C ALA A 151 22.03 3.25 -12.79
N LYS A 152 21.69 2.89 -11.55
CA LYS A 152 21.61 3.87 -10.46
C LYS A 152 22.98 4.45 -10.11
N ILE A 153 24.01 3.61 -9.96
CA ILE A 153 25.38 4.08 -9.67
C ILE A 153 25.87 5.03 -10.76
N GLU A 154 25.62 4.70 -12.03
CA GLU A 154 25.97 5.55 -13.17
C GLU A 154 25.26 6.90 -13.11
N LYS A 155 23.95 6.92 -12.85
CA LYS A 155 23.18 8.16 -12.68
C LYS A 155 23.69 9.00 -11.50
N ASP A 156 23.95 8.37 -10.36
CA ASP A 156 24.43 9.05 -9.15
C ASP A 156 25.84 9.64 -9.39
N PHE A 157 26.68 8.96 -10.19
CA PHE A 157 28.00 9.45 -10.60
C PHE A 157 27.90 10.64 -11.57
N ASP A 158 26.99 10.58 -12.56
CA ASP A 158 26.74 11.68 -13.48
C ASP A 158 26.24 12.94 -12.76
N GLU A 159 25.35 12.78 -11.76
CA GLU A 159 24.88 13.88 -10.91
C GLU A 159 26.04 14.48 -10.10
N TYR A 160 26.91 13.63 -9.53
CA TYR A 160 28.10 14.08 -8.82
C TYR A 160 29.07 14.87 -9.70
N LEU A 161 29.31 14.41 -10.94
CA LEU A 161 30.15 15.13 -11.90
C LEU A 161 29.57 16.50 -12.28
N LYS A 162 28.25 16.58 -12.52
CA LYS A 162 27.58 17.86 -12.80
C LYS A 162 27.74 18.87 -11.67
N ASP A 163 27.53 18.43 -10.42
CA ASP A 163 27.69 19.29 -9.24
C ASP A 163 29.13 19.82 -9.10
N ILE A 164 30.15 19.02 -9.44
CA ILE A 164 31.54 19.47 -9.46
C ILE A 164 31.78 20.52 -10.54
N LEU A 165 31.32 20.27 -11.77
CA LEU A 165 31.53 21.16 -12.91
C LEU A 165 30.83 22.52 -12.67
N ASP A 166 29.57 22.52 -12.23
CA ASP A 166 28.81 23.73 -11.92
C ASP A 166 29.45 24.60 -10.83
N LYS A 167 30.11 23.97 -9.84
CA LYS A 167 30.87 24.67 -8.80
C LYS A 167 32.20 25.24 -9.29
N SER A 168 32.80 24.62 -10.30
CA SER A 168 34.05 25.08 -10.90
C SER A 168 33.84 26.31 -11.79
N ASP A 169 32.73 26.33 -12.55
CA ASP A 169 32.36 27.46 -13.41
C ASP A 169 31.96 28.71 -12.62
N ASN A 170 31.37 28.55 -11.43
CA ASN A 170 31.01 29.67 -10.55
C ASN A 170 32.19 30.26 -9.77
N LYS A 171 33.34 29.58 -9.69
CA LYS A 171 34.57 30.13 -9.06
C LYS A 171 35.42 30.99 -10.01
N ASN A 172 35.15 30.93 -11.31
CA ASN A 172 35.86 31.66 -12.36
C ASN A 172 35.10 32.92 -12.87
N LYS A 173 34.03 33.32 -12.17
CA LYS A 173 33.34 34.61 -12.33
C LYS A 173 33.59 35.48 -11.11
#